data_AF-A0A9D9VNB0-F1
#
_entry.id   AF-A0A9D9VNB0-F1
#
_cell.length_a   1.000
_cell.length_b   1.000
_cell.length_c   1.000
_cell.angle_alpha   90.00
_cell.angle_beta   90.00
_cell.angle_gamma   90.00
#
_symmetry.space_group_name_H-M   'P 1'
#
loop_
_entity.id
_entity.type
_entity.pdbx_description
1 polymer ?
#
loop_
_entity_poly.entity_id
_entity_poly.type
_entity_poly.pdbx_seq_one_letter_code
_entity_poly.pdbx_strand_id
1 'polypeptide(L)'
;MAAADNSPLPVCAPCEPGLPCAPAAPAGAPCPVLLVAAPSSGQGKTTVTAALARFWSRQGLRVQVFKCGPDFIDAGWHALASGQSVYQLDLWMAGAAACRAMLQHACMHNDVVLVEGVMGLFDGEPSSADVAVQFGLPVLAVVDAGRMAGTLGAVIYGLQHYQQGLPWAGVLANRVASANHAQMLRESLREPAHWLGGIARSEAFTLGSRHLGLLQAHELHDALQRLDAAADALADTPMATMSAAQLQQFRPSRLWEGQASGSAAASTADTAPISRPSGASLGTANRTPSSTANGAPSATSNATPHGVLSAYLQTQIPSPILQGRTIAIARDAACCFIYPANLETLQALGAKLVFFSPLADASLPACDALWLPGGYPELHLPQLAANTAMRQSVAQHIAAGKPVWAEGGGMLLLCQSIAPAQAASATPAQSHAASAPQAATQAIPTPAAEQPAWGILPATAHMHSRLQGLGLQALVEPAVTAAGGAQELDNAQATGAQGAEPQHPPLRGHTFHYASISTALPELARTTSARANSRNQAGEALYQYGPAGNVWASHFHPWFASSPQAAAQLFLPRLQTPLADHPETHNPTPPCSPTTN
;
A
#
# COMPACT_ATOMS: atom_id res chain seq x y z
N MET A 1 40.05 -11.15 5.72
CA MET A 1 40.22 -10.69 4.33
C MET A 1 39.66 -11.75 3.39
N ALA A 2 38.38 -11.62 3.07
CA ALA A 2 37.73 -12.24 1.93
C ALA A 2 36.68 -11.19 1.51
N ALA A 3 36.82 -10.63 0.31
CA ALA A 3 35.96 -9.57 -0.18
C ALA A 3 34.54 -10.12 -0.33
N ALA A 4 33.58 -9.50 0.35
CA ALA A 4 32.16 -9.72 0.09
C ALA A 4 31.85 -9.09 -1.27
N ASP A 5 31.43 -9.93 -2.21
CA ASP A 5 30.99 -9.56 -3.55
C ASP A 5 29.75 -8.66 -3.44
N ASN A 6 29.94 -7.38 -3.76
CA ASN A 6 28.98 -6.29 -3.62
C ASN A 6 28.22 -6.09 -4.95
N SER A 7 27.65 -7.18 -5.48
CA SER A 7 26.82 -7.11 -6.68
C SER A 7 25.42 -6.56 -6.32
N PRO A 8 24.90 -5.55 -7.05
CA PRO A 8 23.58 -4.98 -6.80
C PRO A 8 22.48 -6.03 -6.99
N LEU A 9 21.40 -5.94 -6.20
CA LEU A 9 20.15 -6.66 -6.46
C LEU A 9 19.75 -6.47 -7.93
N PRO A 10 19.30 -7.52 -8.63
CA PRO A 10 19.17 -7.49 -10.08
C PRO A 10 18.15 -6.42 -10.50
N VAL A 11 18.66 -5.40 -11.16
CA VAL A 11 17.89 -4.61 -12.13
C VAL A 11 17.32 -5.64 -13.12
N CYS A 12 16.01 -5.57 -13.41
CA CYS A 12 15.38 -6.43 -14.41
C CYS A 12 16.29 -6.56 -15.63
N ALA A 13 16.77 -7.77 -15.89
CA ALA A 13 17.53 -8.04 -17.10
C ALA A 13 16.66 -7.68 -18.31
N PRO A 14 17.17 -6.97 -19.32
CA PRO A 14 16.47 -6.85 -20.58
C PRO A 14 16.21 -8.27 -21.09
N CYS A 15 14.96 -8.54 -21.50
CA CYS A 15 14.54 -9.83 -22.06
C CYS A 15 15.58 -10.36 -23.04
N GLU A 16 16.00 -11.62 -22.88
CA GLU A 16 16.83 -12.28 -23.88
C GLU A 16 16.11 -12.28 -25.24
N PRO A 17 16.74 -11.78 -26.32
CA PRO A 17 16.14 -11.85 -27.65
C PRO A 17 16.20 -13.30 -28.13
N GLY A 18 15.10 -14.05 -27.99
CA GLY A 18 15.06 -15.40 -28.56
C GLY A 18 13.91 -16.33 -28.16
N LEU A 19 13.14 -16.06 -27.10
CA LEU A 19 11.94 -16.84 -26.82
C LEU A 19 10.76 -16.32 -27.65
N PRO A 20 10.06 -17.16 -28.42
CA PRO A 20 8.85 -16.74 -29.11
C PRO A 20 7.82 -16.32 -28.05
N CYS A 21 7.48 -15.02 -28.00
CA CYS A 21 6.31 -14.56 -27.28
C CYS A 21 5.11 -15.41 -27.73
N ALA A 22 4.43 -16.04 -26.78
CA ALA A 22 3.14 -16.64 -27.05
C ALA A 22 2.24 -15.57 -27.71
N PRO A 23 1.47 -15.91 -28.76
CA PRO A 23 0.59 -14.94 -29.40
C PRO A 23 -0.35 -14.37 -28.33
N ALA A 24 -0.40 -13.05 -28.24
CA ALA A 24 -1.31 -12.34 -27.35
C ALA A 24 -2.72 -12.90 -27.53
N ALA A 25 -3.41 -13.16 -26.42
CA ALA A 25 -4.81 -13.56 -26.43
C ALA A 25 -5.61 -12.59 -27.33
N PRO A 26 -6.54 -13.10 -28.17
CA PRO A 26 -7.27 -12.27 -29.12
C PRO A 26 -7.93 -11.09 -28.40
N ALA A 27 -7.78 -9.90 -28.98
CA ALA A 27 -8.28 -8.66 -28.43
C ALA A 27 -9.81 -8.74 -28.18
N GLY A 28 -10.22 -8.43 -26.94
CA GLY A 28 -11.61 -8.10 -26.62
C GLY A 28 -12.32 -8.99 -25.61
N ALA A 29 -11.68 -10.05 -25.09
CA ALA A 29 -12.28 -10.86 -24.03
C ALA A 29 -11.53 -10.61 -22.71
N PRO A 30 -12.22 -10.19 -21.62
CA PRO A 30 -11.54 -9.82 -20.39
C PRO A 30 -10.80 -11.02 -19.79
N CYS A 31 -9.59 -10.79 -19.28
CA CYS A 31 -8.83 -11.85 -18.65
C CYS A 31 -9.57 -12.37 -17.38
N PRO A 32 -9.32 -13.61 -16.97
CA PRO A 32 -9.81 -14.14 -15.69
C PRO A 32 -9.24 -13.36 -14.50
N VAL A 33 -10.08 -13.17 -13.47
CA VAL A 33 -9.71 -12.51 -12.22
C VAL A 33 -10.16 -13.38 -11.06
N LEU A 34 -9.26 -13.71 -10.13
CA LEU A 34 -9.59 -14.45 -8.91
C LEU A 34 -9.26 -13.63 -7.68
N LEU A 35 -10.24 -13.50 -6.78
CA LEU A 35 -9.99 -12.97 -5.45
C LEU A 35 -9.66 -14.11 -4.49
N VAL A 36 -8.41 -14.17 -4.02
CA VAL A 36 -7.94 -15.17 -3.05
C VAL A 36 -8.24 -14.67 -1.64
N ALA A 37 -9.20 -15.30 -0.96
CA ALA A 37 -9.62 -14.94 0.39
C ALA A 37 -9.51 -16.12 1.35
N ALA A 38 -9.82 -15.89 2.63
CA ALA A 38 -9.79 -16.93 3.65
C ALA A 38 -10.81 -16.62 4.77
N PRO A 39 -11.16 -17.61 5.62
CA PRO A 39 -11.99 -17.36 6.80
C PRO A 39 -11.34 -16.42 7.82
N SER A 40 -10.01 -16.36 7.87
CA SER A 40 -9.24 -15.53 8.79
C SER A 40 -7.78 -15.35 8.33
N SER A 41 -7.00 -14.57 9.07
CA SER A 41 -5.53 -14.49 8.89
C SER A 41 -4.84 -15.82 9.21
N GLY A 42 -3.65 -16.06 8.62
CA GLY A 42 -2.84 -17.26 8.90
C GLY A 42 -3.28 -18.56 8.18
N GLN A 43 -4.32 -18.49 7.35
CA GLN A 43 -4.83 -19.62 6.57
C GLN A 43 -3.95 -19.98 5.35
N GLY A 44 -3.04 -19.07 4.95
CA GLY A 44 -2.10 -19.26 3.84
C GLY A 44 -2.45 -18.55 2.53
N LYS A 45 -3.29 -17.51 2.56
CA LYS A 45 -3.62 -16.68 1.38
C LYS A 45 -2.36 -16.27 0.62
N THR A 46 -1.43 -15.61 1.31
CA THR A 46 -0.18 -15.09 0.73
C THR A 46 0.66 -16.16 0.06
N THR A 47 0.81 -17.31 0.70
CA THR A 47 1.52 -18.46 0.12
C THR A 47 0.81 -18.97 -1.14
N VAL A 48 -0.51 -19.15 -1.10
CA VAL A 48 -1.28 -19.66 -2.24
C VAL A 48 -1.31 -18.67 -3.40
N THR A 49 -1.56 -17.38 -3.14
CA THR A 49 -1.53 -16.34 -4.18
C THR A 49 -0.16 -16.25 -4.82
N ALA A 50 0.91 -16.22 -4.03
CA ALA A 50 2.28 -16.15 -4.56
C ALA A 50 2.65 -17.43 -5.33
N ALA A 51 2.22 -18.60 -4.86
CA ALA A 51 2.47 -19.86 -5.54
C ALA A 51 1.73 -19.95 -6.89
N LEU A 52 0.46 -19.52 -6.96
CA LEU A 52 -0.29 -19.43 -8.23
C LEU A 52 0.36 -18.45 -9.19
N ALA A 53 0.72 -17.26 -8.70
CA ALA A 53 1.39 -16.24 -9.50
C ALA A 53 2.71 -16.77 -10.07
N ARG A 54 3.54 -17.40 -9.22
CA ARG A 54 4.82 -17.98 -9.63
C ARG A 54 4.66 -19.13 -10.60
N PHE A 55 3.72 -20.03 -10.34
CA PHE A 55 3.44 -21.18 -11.21
C PHE A 55 3.06 -20.73 -12.61
N TRP A 56 2.06 -19.86 -12.76
CA TRP A 56 1.63 -19.38 -14.07
C TRP A 56 2.66 -18.48 -14.77
N SER A 57 3.42 -17.68 -14.01
CA SER A 57 4.53 -16.91 -14.58
C SER A 57 5.62 -17.82 -15.17
N ARG A 58 5.93 -18.95 -14.50
CA ARG A 58 6.85 -19.97 -15.03
C ARG A 58 6.30 -20.69 -16.26
N GLN A 59 4.98 -20.73 -16.45
CA GLN A 59 4.34 -21.22 -17.67
C GLN A 59 4.27 -20.16 -18.78
N GLY A 60 4.87 -18.97 -18.57
CA GLY A 60 4.91 -17.89 -19.56
C GLY A 60 3.67 -17.00 -19.60
N LEU A 61 2.74 -17.13 -18.65
CA LEU A 61 1.59 -16.22 -18.53
C LEU A 61 2.00 -14.91 -17.86
N ARG A 62 1.45 -13.80 -18.33
CA ARG A 62 1.54 -12.50 -17.65
C ARG A 62 0.53 -12.48 -16.52
N VAL A 63 1.02 -12.45 -15.29
CA VAL A 63 0.19 -12.42 -14.08
C VAL A 63 0.31 -11.06 -13.41
N GLN A 64 -0.79 -10.34 -13.29
CA GLN A 64 -0.85 -9.13 -12.45
C GLN A 64 -1.46 -9.49 -11.10
N VAL A 65 -0.81 -9.11 -10.02
CA VAL A 65 -1.33 -9.32 -8.66
C VAL A 65 -1.73 -7.97 -8.06
N PHE A 66 -2.86 -7.95 -7.36
CA PHE A 66 -3.31 -6.86 -6.50
C PHE A 66 -3.43 -7.35 -5.07
N LYS A 67 -3.35 -6.41 -4.12
CA LYS A 67 -3.55 -6.67 -2.70
C LYS A 67 -4.70 -5.82 -2.18
N CYS A 68 -5.70 -6.43 -1.57
CA CYS A 68 -6.75 -5.68 -0.88
C CYS A 68 -6.19 -5.00 0.36
N GLY A 69 -6.66 -3.77 0.60
CA GLY A 69 -6.26 -2.95 1.73
C GLY A 69 -4.82 -2.41 1.66
N PRO A 70 -4.42 -1.59 2.65
CA PRO A 70 -3.04 -1.13 2.77
C PRO A 70 -2.11 -2.28 3.20
N ASP A 71 -1.09 -2.55 2.40
CA ASP A 71 -0.06 -3.55 2.69
C ASP A 71 1.21 -3.28 1.86
N PHE A 72 2.37 -3.57 2.45
CA PHE A 72 3.67 -3.51 1.79
C PHE A 72 4.41 -4.86 1.80
N ILE A 73 4.01 -5.81 2.65
CA ILE A 73 4.78 -7.03 2.92
C ILE A 73 4.39 -8.13 1.95
N ASP A 74 3.10 -8.47 1.91
CA ASP A 74 2.57 -9.51 1.03
C ASP A 74 2.76 -9.07 -0.43
N ALA A 75 2.55 -7.78 -0.69
CA ALA A 75 2.82 -7.16 -1.99
C ALA A 75 4.26 -7.40 -2.50
N GLY A 76 5.27 -7.38 -1.62
CA GLY A 76 6.65 -7.68 -1.99
C GLY A 76 6.85 -9.13 -2.45
N TRP A 77 6.23 -10.09 -1.78
CA TRP A 77 6.25 -11.51 -2.18
C TRP A 77 5.53 -11.74 -3.51
N HIS A 78 4.37 -11.12 -3.69
CA HIS A 78 3.61 -11.21 -4.92
C HIS A 78 4.34 -10.57 -6.11
N ALA A 79 5.06 -9.47 -5.88
CA ALA A 79 5.86 -8.83 -6.90
C ALA A 79 7.02 -9.73 -7.34
N LEU A 80 7.71 -10.36 -6.37
CA LEU A 80 8.75 -11.34 -6.67
C LEU A 80 8.20 -12.57 -7.41
N ALA A 81 7.02 -13.05 -7.04
CA ALA A 81 6.38 -14.22 -7.63
C ALA A 81 5.90 -14.00 -9.07
N SER A 82 5.29 -12.84 -9.33
CA SER A 82 4.72 -12.49 -10.64
C SER A 82 5.70 -11.80 -11.59
N GLY A 83 6.78 -11.21 -11.05
CA GLY A 83 7.68 -10.34 -11.80
C GLY A 83 7.08 -8.97 -12.15
N GLN A 84 5.91 -8.62 -11.59
CA GLN A 84 5.22 -7.35 -11.82
C GLN A 84 5.05 -6.56 -10.53
N SER A 85 4.85 -5.24 -10.63
CA SER A 85 4.53 -4.41 -9.48
C SER A 85 3.13 -4.73 -8.95
N VAL A 86 2.92 -4.61 -7.63
CA VAL A 86 1.65 -4.95 -6.97
C VAL A 86 0.98 -3.69 -6.44
N TYR A 87 -0.31 -3.55 -6.74
CA TYR A 87 -1.11 -2.37 -6.41
C TYR A 87 -2.20 -2.72 -5.40
N GLN A 88 -2.60 -1.72 -4.61
CA GLN A 88 -3.60 -1.86 -3.56
C GLN A 88 -5.00 -1.64 -4.13
N LEU A 89 -5.93 -2.53 -3.78
CA LEU A 89 -7.37 -2.37 -4.03
C LEU A 89 -8.07 -2.10 -2.71
N ASP A 90 -8.47 -0.85 -2.50
CA ASP A 90 -9.20 -0.44 -1.30
C ASP A 90 -10.29 0.55 -1.69
N LEU A 91 -11.54 0.18 -1.43
CA LEU A 91 -12.70 0.97 -1.86
C LEU A 91 -12.83 2.31 -1.13
N TRP A 92 -12.15 2.49 0.02
CA TRP A 92 -12.12 3.75 0.74
C TRP A 92 -10.85 4.55 0.45
N MET A 93 -9.66 3.95 0.48
CA MET A 93 -8.38 4.64 0.27
C MET A 93 -8.17 5.02 -1.20
N ALA A 94 -8.30 4.05 -2.12
CA ALA A 94 -8.17 4.29 -3.55
C ALA A 94 -9.48 4.78 -4.16
N GLY A 95 -10.61 4.25 -3.68
CA GLY A 95 -11.93 4.55 -4.23
C GLY A 95 -12.33 3.60 -5.37
N ALA A 96 -13.63 3.37 -5.53
CA ALA A 96 -14.16 2.39 -6.49
C ALA A 96 -13.76 2.70 -7.95
N ALA A 97 -13.67 3.98 -8.34
CA ALA A 97 -13.28 4.39 -9.68
C ALA A 97 -11.82 4.04 -10.01
N ALA A 98 -10.89 4.33 -9.10
CA ALA A 98 -9.48 3.98 -9.26
C ALA A 98 -9.29 2.46 -9.29
N CYS A 99 -9.93 1.73 -8.36
CA CYS A 99 -9.91 0.27 -8.33
C CYS A 99 -10.43 -0.34 -9.63
N ARG A 100 -11.55 0.17 -10.16
CA ARG A 100 -12.11 -0.26 -11.46
C ARG A 100 -11.12 -0.03 -12.59
N ALA A 101 -10.53 1.16 -12.67
CA ALA A 101 -9.59 1.50 -13.73
C ALA A 101 -8.34 0.60 -13.69
N MET A 102 -7.78 0.36 -12.51
CA MET A 102 -6.64 -0.55 -12.34
C MET A 102 -6.96 -1.99 -12.76
N LEU A 103 -8.11 -2.52 -12.33
CA LEU A 103 -8.56 -3.86 -12.71
C LEU A 103 -8.82 -3.97 -14.22
N GLN A 104 -9.46 -2.97 -14.82
CA GLN A 104 -9.71 -2.93 -16.27
C GLN A 104 -8.40 -2.90 -17.06
N HIS A 105 -7.46 -2.03 -16.67
CA HIS A 105 -6.14 -1.98 -17.27
C HIS A 105 -5.46 -3.35 -17.17
N ALA A 106 -5.41 -3.93 -15.97
CA ALA A 106 -4.79 -5.23 -15.76
C ALA A 106 -5.42 -6.32 -16.65
N CYS A 107 -6.74 -6.32 -16.79
CA CYS A 107 -7.46 -7.28 -17.64
C CYS A 107 -7.21 -7.11 -19.13
N MET A 108 -6.83 -5.91 -19.58
CA MET A 108 -6.51 -5.64 -20.98
C MET A 108 -5.06 -6.02 -21.33
N HIS A 109 -4.18 -6.08 -20.33
CA HIS A 109 -2.73 -6.19 -20.54
C HIS A 109 -2.10 -7.47 -19.95
N ASN A 110 -2.87 -8.31 -19.26
CA ASN A 110 -2.39 -9.55 -18.65
C ASN A 110 -3.26 -10.75 -19.01
N ASP A 111 -2.71 -11.95 -18.83
CA ASP A 111 -3.39 -13.20 -19.15
C ASP A 111 -4.23 -13.70 -17.97
N VAL A 112 -3.81 -13.40 -16.73
CA VAL A 112 -4.55 -13.67 -15.49
C VAL A 112 -4.31 -12.56 -14.47
N VAL A 113 -5.34 -12.23 -13.69
CA VAL A 113 -5.23 -11.32 -12.54
C VAL A 113 -5.55 -12.07 -11.26
N LEU A 114 -4.71 -11.88 -10.24
CA LEU A 114 -4.94 -12.34 -8.88
C LEU A 114 -5.17 -11.15 -7.97
N VAL A 115 -6.13 -11.25 -7.06
CA VAL A 115 -6.39 -10.25 -6.03
C VAL A 115 -6.32 -10.94 -4.67
N GLU A 116 -5.29 -10.65 -3.88
CA GLU A 116 -5.22 -11.18 -2.52
C GLU A 116 -6.07 -10.36 -1.57
N GLY A 117 -7.01 -11.00 -0.87
CA GLY A 117 -7.78 -10.40 0.21
C GLY A 117 -6.92 -9.98 1.43
N VAL A 118 -7.51 -9.19 2.31
CA VAL A 118 -6.94 -8.81 3.61
C VAL A 118 -7.75 -9.46 4.73
N MET A 119 -7.09 -9.85 5.84
CA MET A 119 -7.73 -10.50 6.99
C MET A 119 -8.64 -11.70 6.60
N GLY A 120 -9.79 -11.90 7.23
CA GLY A 120 -10.85 -12.77 6.73
C GLY A 120 -11.67 -12.10 5.62
N LEU A 121 -12.36 -12.91 4.80
CA LEU A 121 -13.14 -12.47 3.64
C LEU A 121 -14.11 -11.31 3.95
N PHE A 122 -14.77 -11.36 5.10
CA PHE A 122 -15.75 -10.36 5.56
C PHE A 122 -15.21 -9.39 6.61
N ASP A 123 -13.91 -9.45 6.91
CA ASP A 123 -13.31 -8.59 7.93
C ASP A 123 -12.93 -7.24 7.32
N GLY A 124 -13.23 -6.17 8.07
CA GLY A 124 -12.97 -4.80 7.63
C GLY A 124 -14.22 -4.12 7.10
N GLU A 125 -14.09 -2.82 6.87
CA GLU A 125 -15.16 -2.00 6.30
C GLU A 125 -14.46 -0.89 5.52
N PRO A 126 -14.42 -0.96 4.19
CA PRO A 126 -14.88 -2.06 3.33
C PRO A 126 -14.04 -3.36 3.48
N SER A 127 -14.65 -4.51 3.23
CA SER A 127 -14.04 -5.85 3.31
C SER A 127 -13.58 -6.38 1.95
N SER A 128 -12.86 -7.52 1.95
CA SER A 128 -12.48 -8.20 0.69
C SER A 128 -13.71 -8.71 -0.08
N ALA A 129 -14.77 -9.09 0.61
CA ALA A 129 -16.04 -9.47 0.01
C ALA A 129 -16.73 -8.29 -0.70
N ASP A 130 -16.61 -7.07 -0.15
CA ASP A 130 -17.16 -5.88 -0.81
C ASP A 130 -16.43 -5.58 -2.12
N VAL A 131 -15.11 -5.77 -2.17
CA VAL A 131 -14.34 -5.70 -3.44
C VAL A 131 -14.83 -6.76 -4.43
N ALA A 132 -15.03 -8.01 -3.98
CA ALA A 132 -15.54 -9.09 -4.82
C ALA A 132 -16.93 -8.76 -5.38
N VAL A 133 -17.85 -8.27 -4.55
CA VAL A 133 -19.20 -7.87 -4.98
C VAL A 133 -19.16 -6.67 -5.91
N GLN A 134 -18.36 -5.64 -5.60
CA GLN A 134 -18.30 -4.39 -6.36
C GLN A 134 -17.85 -4.60 -7.82
N PHE A 135 -16.94 -5.53 -8.06
CA PHE A 135 -16.38 -5.78 -9.40
C PHE A 135 -16.78 -7.15 -9.97
N GLY A 136 -17.54 -7.94 -9.22
CA GLY A 136 -17.97 -9.27 -9.64
C GLY A 136 -16.83 -10.29 -9.68
N LEU A 137 -15.86 -10.20 -8.76
CA LEU A 137 -14.68 -11.07 -8.72
C LEU A 137 -15.01 -12.41 -8.05
N PRO A 138 -14.87 -13.55 -8.76
CA PRO A 138 -15.02 -14.88 -8.14
C PRO A 138 -14.02 -15.12 -7.03
N VAL A 139 -14.53 -15.52 -5.86
CA VAL A 139 -13.71 -15.79 -4.67
C VAL A 139 -13.18 -17.23 -4.67
N LEU A 140 -11.85 -17.36 -4.61
CA LEU A 140 -11.14 -18.59 -4.25
C LEU A 140 -10.85 -18.57 -2.75
N ALA A 141 -11.53 -19.42 -1.99
CA ALA A 141 -11.29 -19.53 -0.56
C ALA A 141 -10.10 -20.46 -0.24
N VAL A 142 -9.14 -19.93 0.51
CA VAL A 142 -8.01 -20.67 1.07
C VAL A 142 -8.28 -20.97 2.53
N VAL A 143 -8.22 -22.25 2.90
CA VAL A 143 -8.49 -22.70 4.26
C VAL A 143 -7.37 -23.62 4.73
N ASP A 144 -6.83 -23.36 5.91
CA ASP A 144 -5.92 -24.29 6.60
C ASP A 144 -6.69 -25.53 7.04
N ALA A 145 -6.43 -26.65 6.37
CA ALA A 145 -7.05 -27.94 6.65
C ALA A 145 -6.28 -28.76 7.70
N GLY A 146 -5.17 -28.27 8.25
CA GLY A 146 -4.26 -29.06 9.08
C GLY A 146 -4.86 -29.66 10.36
N ARG A 147 -6.04 -29.19 10.78
CA ARG A 147 -6.79 -29.68 11.96
C ARG A 147 -8.29 -29.86 11.71
N MET A 148 -8.71 -30.02 10.45
CA MET A 148 -10.12 -30.21 10.10
C MET A 148 -10.29 -31.19 8.95
N ALA A 149 -11.46 -31.81 8.85
CA ALA A 149 -11.89 -32.57 7.68
C ALA A 149 -13.30 -32.10 7.27
N GLY A 150 -14.36 -32.78 7.76
CA GLY A 150 -15.76 -32.44 7.45
C GLY A 150 -16.16 -30.98 7.75
N THR A 151 -15.53 -30.35 8.74
CA THR A 151 -15.75 -28.93 9.09
C THR A 151 -15.42 -27.97 7.95
N LEU A 152 -14.51 -28.35 7.02
CA LEU A 152 -14.20 -27.53 5.84
C LEU A 152 -15.49 -27.20 5.07
N GLY A 153 -16.32 -28.20 4.77
CA GLY A 153 -17.58 -28.01 4.05
C GLY A 153 -18.52 -27.02 4.71
N ALA A 154 -18.63 -27.05 6.05
CA ALA A 154 -19.46 -26.10 6.79
C ALA A 154 -18.92 -24.66 6.72
N VAL A 155 -17.60 -24.49 6.87
CA VAL A 155 -16.93 -23.19 6.76
C VAL A 155 -17.09 -22.62 5.35
N ILE A 156 -16.84 -23.43 4.32
CA ILE A 156 -16.98 -23.02 2.91
C ILE A 156 -18.42 -22.66 2.57
N TYR A 157 -19.39 -23.46 3.01
CA TYR A 157 -20.80 -23.14 2.82
C TYR A 157 -21.16 -21.81 3.47
N GLY A 158 -20.70 -21.58 4.71
CA GLY A 158 -20.88 -20.30 5.41
C GLY A 158 -20.27 -19.14 4.66
N LEU A 159 -19.01 -19.24 4.23
CA LEU A 159 -18.33 -18.17 3.49
C LEU A 159 -19.04 -17.84 2.17
N GLN A 160 -19.45 -18.84 1.42
CA GLN A 160 -20.11 -18.64 0.12
C GLN A 160 -21.48 -17.95 0.25
N HIS A 161 -22.23 -18.24 1.31
CA HIS A 161 -23.64 -17.83 1.43
C HIS A 161 -23.89 -16.71 2.44
N TYR A 162 -22.87 -16.25 3.17
CA TYR A 162 -23.04 -15.22 4.21
C TYR A 162 -23.50 -13.87 3.63
N GLN A 163 -22.90 -13.43 2.52
CA GLN A 163 -23.26 -12.20 1.82
C GLN A 163 -23.94 -12.52 0.49
N GLN A 164 -25.11 -11.94 0.25
CA GLN A 164 -25.85 -12.16 -0.99
C GLN A 164 -25.09 -11.60 -2.21
N GLY A 165 -25.12 -12.32 -3.32
CA GLY A 165 -24.54 -11.88 -4.59
C GLY A 165 -23.02 -11.91 -4.65
N LEU A 166 -22.35 -12.59 -3.70
CA LEU A 166 -20.93 -12.85 -3.70
C LEU A 166 -20.55 -13.88 -4.78
N PRO A 167 -19.74 -13.51 -5.79
CA PRO A 167 -19.29 -14.46 -6.81
C PRO A 167 -18.31 -15.48 -6.21
N TRP A 168 -18.44 -16.76 -6.57
CA TRP A 168 -17.68 -17.85 -5.97
C TRP A 168 -16.96 -18.68 -7.03
N ALA A 169 -15.67 -18.94 -6.82
CA ALA A 169 -14.87 -19.81 -7.69
C ALA A 169 -14.74 -21.22 -7.10
N GLY A 170 -14.46 -21.32 -5.80
CA GLY A 170 -14.24 -22.59 -5.13
C GLY A 170 -13.32 -22.49 -3.92
N VAL A 171 -12.73 -23.63 -3.54
CA VAL A 171 -11.86 -23.77 -2.37
C VAL A 171 -10.54 -24.44 -2.73
N LEU A 172 -9.46 -23.93 -2.17
CA LEU A 172 -8.14 -24.57 -2.13
C LEU A 172 -7.72 -24.81 -0.67
N ALA A 173 -7.50 -26.06 -0.31
CA ALA A 173 -7.09 -26.43 1.04
C ALA A 173 -5.57 -26.28 1.22
N ASN A 174 -5.15 -25.66 2.31
CA ASN A 174 -3.75 -25.55 2.71
C ASN A 174 -3.42 -26.56 3.82
N ARG A 175 -2.15 -26.95 3.94
CA ARG A 175 -1.65 -27.89 4.96
C ARG A 175 -2.38 -29.24 4.96
N VAL A 176 -2.72 -29.75 3.77
CA VAL A 176 -3.34 -31.07 3.59
C VAL A 176 -2.36 -32.17 3.99
N ALA A 177 -2.85 -33.17 4.73
CA ALA A 177 -1.98 -34.18 5.33
C ALA A 177 -1.62 -35.34 4.39
N SER A 178 -2.54 -35.72 3.49
CA SER A 178 -2.37 -36.85 2.56
C SER A 178 -3.43 -36.80 1.45
N ALA A 179 -3.30 -37.67 0.44
CA ALA A 179 -4.31 -37.83 -0.61
C ALA A 179 -5.69 -38.24 -0.06
N ASN A 180 -5.72 -39.17 0.91
CA ASN A 180 -6.97 -39.57 1.58
C ASN A 180 -7.61 -38.39 2.33
N HIS A 181 -6.79 -37.57 2.99
CA HIS A 181 -7.29 -36.36 3.63
C HIS A 181 -7.86 -35.37 2.60
N ALA A 182 -7.19 -35.16 1.46
CA ALA A 182 -7.72 -34.35 0.36
C ALA A 182 -9.10 -34.84 -0.13
N GLN A 183 -9.27 -36.16 -0.24
CA GLN A 183 -10.55 -36.75 -0.62
C GLN A 183 -11.64 -36.47 0.42
N MET A 184 -11.36 -36.66 1.71
CA MET A 184 -12.32 -36.35 2.78
C MET A 184 -12.73 -34.85 2.79
N LEU A 185 -11.78 -33.96 2.54
CA LEU A 185 -12.03 -32.52 2.44
C LEU A 185 -12.96 -32.21 1.25
N ARG A 186 -12.68 -32.81 0.08
CA ARG A 186 -13.52 -32.67 -1.12
C ARG A 186 -14.93 -33.20 -0.90
N GLU A 187 -15.08 -34.38 -0.31
CA GLU A 187 -16.38 -35.01 -0.02
C GLU A 187 -17.20 -34.24 1.01
N SER A 188 -16.55 -33.43 1.85
CA SER A 188 -17.26 -32.56 2.80
C SER A 188 -18.00 -31.39 2.14
N LEU A 189 -17.63 -31.01 0.93
CA LEU A 189 -18.25 -29.89 0.22
C LEU A 189 -19.65 -30.27 -0.25
N ARG A 190 -20.62 -29.36 -0.09
CA ARG A 190 -21.96 -29.55 -0.67
C ARG A 190 -21.94 -29.63 -2.20
N GLU A 191 -21.00 -28.93 -2.81
CA GLU A 191 -20.76 -28.92 -4.26
C GLU A 191 -19.32 -29.39 -4.53
N PRO A 192 -19.10 -30.69 -4.81
CA PRO A 192 -17.75 -31.24 -5.03
C PRO A 192 -16.99 -30.63 -6.21
N ALA A 193 -17.68 -29.92 -7.10
CA ALA A 193 -17.09 -29.16 -8.20
C ALA A 193 -16.32 -27.91 -7.73
N HIS A 194 -16.62 -27.39 -6.54
CA HIS A 194 -15.89 -26.27 -5.94
C HIS A 194 -14.50 -26.67 -5.41
N TRP A 195 -14.14 -27.95 -5.41
CA TRP A 195 -12.81 -28.37 -5.02
C TRP A 195 -11.77 -28.01 -6.08
N LEU A 196 -10.92 -27.04 -5.77
CA LEU A 196 -9.87 -26.54 -6.67
C LEU A 196 -8.48 -27.06 -6.28
N GLY A 197 -8.38 -27.89 -5.24
CA GLY A 197 -7.17 -28.63 -4.89
C GLY A 197 -6.75 -28.45 -3.45
N GLY A 198 -5.58 -28.98 -3.13
CA GLY A 198 -4.95 -28.70 -1.86
C GLY A 198 -3.45 -28.91 -1.89
N ILE A 199 -2.74 -28.12 -1.09
CA ILE A 199 -1.29 -28.17 -0.94
C ILE A 199 -0.92 -28.80 0.40
N ALA A 200 0.12 -29.64 0.39
CA ALA A 200 0.64 -30.26 1.59
C ALA A 200 1.32 -29.24 2.51
N ARG A 201 1.56 -29.58 3.77
CA ARG A 201 2.44 -28.77 4.62
C ARG A 201 3.90 -29.07 4.24
N SER A 202 4.71 -28.03 4.00
CA SER A 202 6.14 -28.18 3.78
C SER A 202 6.93 -26.98 4.34
N GLU A 203 8.06 -27.26 4.99
CA GLU A 203 9.04 -26.24 5.40
C GLU A 203 9.70 -25.55 4.19
N ALA A 204 9.75 -26.25 3.04
CA ALA A 204 10.43 -25.78 1.82
C ALA A 204 9.83 -24.49 1.24
N PHE A 205 8.55 -24.21 1.52
CA PHE A 205 7.86 -22.99 1.09
C PHE A 205 7.18 -22.25 2.24
N THR A 206 7.55 -22.55 3.49
CA THR A 206 7.14 -21.71 4.61
C THR A 206 7.75 -20.33 4.40
N LEU A 207 6.90 -19.31 4.25
CA LEU A 207 7.35 -17.94 4.23
C LEU A 207 7.67 -17.54 5.68
N GLY A 208 8.92 -17.17 5.93
CA GLY A 208 9.35 -16.77 7.26
C GLY A 208 8.46 -15.64 7.78
N SER A 209 8.11 -15.67 9.07
CA SER A 209 7.28 -14.66 9.68
C SER A 209 7.92 -14.08 10.93
N ARG A 210 7.62 -12.81 11.17
CA ARG A 210 7.84 -12.11 12.44
C ARG A 210 6.47 -11.67 12.96
N HIS A 211 6.47 -10.99 14.10
CA HIS A 211 5.22 -10.53 14.69
C HIS A 211 4.39 -9.59 13.76
N LEU A 212 5.04 -8.99 12.77
CA LEU A 212 4.55 -8.03 11.79
C LEU A 212 3.86 -8.65 10.56
N GLY A 213 3.80 -9.98 10.48
CA GLY A 213 3.47 -10.70 9.26
C GLY A 213 4.72 -11.38 8.69
N LEU A 214 4.76 -11.56 7.37
CA LEU A 214 5.91 -12.21 6.74
C LEU A 214 7.17 -11.34 6.89
N LEU A 215 8.34 -11.98 6.86
CA LEU A 215 9.57 -11.29 6.51
C LEU A 215 9.43 -10.76 5.09
N GLN A 216 10.05 -9.63 4.79
CA GLN A 216 10.11 -9.11 3.44
C GLN A 216 10.87 -10.10 2.55
N ALA A 217 10.44 -10.22 1.30
CA ALA A 217 11.08 -11.16 0.37
C ALA A 217 12.58 -10.88 0.19
N HIS A 218 13.01 -9.61 0.24
CA HIS A 218 14.41 -9.23 0.12
C HIS A 218 15.27 -9.59 1.35
N GLU A 219 14.66 -9.90 2.50
CA GLU A 219 15.39 -10.33 3.70
C GLU A 219 15.83 -11.80 3.62
N LEU A 220 15.26 -12.58 2.69
CA LEU A 220 15.52 -14.01 2.54
C LEU A 220 16.31 -14.30 1.26
N HIS A 221 17.54 -14.78 1.42
CA HIS A 221 18.40 -15.20 0.30
C HIS A 221 17.81 -16.34 -0.53
N ASP A 222 16.91 -17.14 0.06
CA ASP A 222 16.24 -18.29 -0.57
C ASP A 222 14.78 -17.99 -0.98
N ALA A 223 14.35 -16.71 -1.00
CA ALA A 223 12.96 -16.32 -1.28
C ALA A 223 12.41 -16.91 -2.59
N LEU A 224 13.18 -16.83 -3.68
CA LEU A 224 12.77 -17.40 -4.98
C LEU A 224 12.65 -18.92 -4.94
N GLN A 225 13.56 -19.62 -4.24
CA GLN A 225 13.52 -21.07 -4.09
C GLN A 225 12.26 -21.51 -3.33
N ARG A 226 11.87 -20.75 -2.29
CA ARG A 226 10.62 -20.98 -1.55
C ARG A 226 9.40 -20.80 -2.45
N LEU A 227 9.39 -19.78 -3.30
CA LEU A 227 8.31 -19.55 -4.27
C LEU A 227 8.24 -20.65 -5.32
N ASP A 228 9.38 -21.14 -5.80
CA ASP A 228 9.45 -22.26 -6.74
C ASP A 228 8.91 -23.55 -6.10
N ALA A 229 9.31 -23.85 -4.87
CA ALA A 229 8.78 -24.99 -4.12
C ALA A 229 7.27 -24.87 -3.87
N ALA A 230 6.76 -23.67 -3.61
CA ALA A 230 5.32 -23.42 -3.44
C ALA A 230 4.54 -23.65 -4.75
N ALA A 231 5.08 -23.16 -5.86
CA ALA A 231 4.52 -23.36 -7.20
C ALA A 231 4.52 -24.83 -7.61
N ASP A 232 5.59 -25.56 -7.34
CA ASP A 232 5.69 -27.00 -7.61
C ASP A 232 4.67 -27.79 -6.79
N ALA A 233 4.44 -27.40 -5.52
CA ALA A 233 3.42 -28.02 -4.68
C ALA A 233 1.98 -27.80 -5.17
N LEU A 234 1.73 -26.77 -6.00
CA LEU A 234 0.44 -26.52 -6.63
C LEU A 234 0.25 -27.24 -7.96
N ALA A 235 1.32 -27.73 -8.59
CA ALA A 235 1.34 -28.11 -10.01
C ALA A 235 0.24 -29.12 -10.40
N ASP A 236 -0.09 -30.05 -9.50
CA ASP A 236 -1.08 -31.12 -9.75
C ASP A 236 -2.49 -30.77 -9.24
N THR A 237 -2.70 -29.54 -8.75
CA THR A 237 -4.02 -29.12 -8.29
C THR A 237 -4.96 -28.83 -9.46
N PRO A 238 -6.28 -29.08 -9.33
CA PRO A 238 -7.27 -28.67 -10.33
C PRO A 238 -7.18 -27.19 -10.69
N MET A 239 -6.83 -26.30 -9.74
CA MET A 239 -6.65 -24.87 -9.99
C MET A 239 -5.46 -24.58 -10.93
N ALA A 240 -4.30 -25.15 -10.64
CA ALA A 240 -3.08 -24.88 -11.39
C ALA A 240 -3.13 -25.48 -12.81
N THR A 241 -3.76 -26.65 -12.95
CA THR A 241 -3.86 -27.39 -14.21
C THR A 241 -4.96 -26.90 -15.16
N MET A 242 -5.75 -25.88 -14.77
CA MET A 242 -6.78 -25.33 -15.66
C MET A 242 -6.18 -24.77 -16.94
N SER A 243 -6.76 -25.17 -18.08
CA SER A 243 -6.46 -24.55 -19.37
C SER A 243 -6.87 -23.09 -19.39
N ALA A 244 -6.27 -22.31 -20.30
CA ALA A 244 -6.64 -20.91 -20.52
C ALA A 244 -8.14 -20.72 -20.79
N ALA A 245 -8.80 -21.70 -21.44
CA ALA A 245 -10.24 -21.70 -21.69
C ALA A 245 -11.06 -21.92 -20.41
N GLN A 246 -10.65 -22.85 -19.55
CA GLN A 246 -11.31 -23.09 -18.26
C GLN A 246 -11.17 -21.90 -17.33
N LEU A 247 -10.01 -21.23 -17.31
CA LEU A 247 -9.83 -20.03 -16.50
C LEU A 247 -10.83 -18.93 -16.86
N GLN A 248 -11.29 -18.83 -18.12
CA GLN A 248 -12.27 -17.81 -18.54
C GLN A 248 -13.61 -17.88 -17.79
N GLN A 249 -13.91 -18.97 -17.09
CA GLN A 249 -15.07 -19.03 -16.19
C GLN A 249 -14.97 -18.04 -15.03
N PHE A 250 -13.75 -17.59 -14.69
CA PHE A 250 -13.48 -16.63 -13.62
C PHE A 250 -13.43 -15.18 -14.09
N ARG A 251 -14.10 -14.86 -15.21
CA ARG A 251 -14.22 -13.47 -15.66
C ARG A 251 -15.06 -12.66 -14.68
N PRO A 252 -14.64 -11.42 -14.36
CA PRO A 252 -15.36 -10.62 -13.40
C PRO A 252 -16.68 -10.14 -14.01
N SER A 253 -17.80 -10.43 -13.34
CA SER A 253 -19.13 -10.24 -13.90
C SER A 253 -19.59 -8.77 -13.94
N ARG A 254 -19.02 -7.92 -13.07
CA ARG A 254 -19.46 -6.53 -12.87
C ARG A 254 -18.40 -5.48 -13.17
N LEU A 255 -17.22 -5.89 -13.67
CA LEU A 255 -16.10 -4.96 -13.85
C LEU A 255 -16.33 -3.93 -14.97
N TRP A 256 -17.16 -4.27 -15.97
CA TRP A 256 -17.55 -3.37 -17.08
C TRP A 256 -19.00 -2.87 -16.98
N GLU A 257 -19.73 -3.18 -15.91
CA GLU A 257 -21.07 -2.64 -15.69
C GLU A 257 -21.03 -1.11 -15.49
N GLY A 258 -22.04 -0.42 -16.01
CA GLY A 258 -22.15 1.05 -15.93
C GLY A 258 -21.35 1.83 -16.99
N GLN A 259 -20.61 1.15 -17.87
CA GLN A 259 -20.02 1.77 -19.05
C GLN A 259 -21.06 1.78 -20.18
N ALA A 260 -21.70 2.94 -20.38
CA ALA A 260 -22.51 3.15 -21.58
C ALA A 260 -21.65 2.85 -22.81
N SER A 261 -22.15 1.94 -23.65
CA SER A 261 -21.58 1.69 -24.96
C SER A 261 -21.72 2.95 -25.83
N GLY A 262 -20.70 3.82 -25.79
CA GLY A 262 -20.47 4.90 -26.75
C GLY A 262 -20.90 6.32 -26.33
N SER A 263 -20.00 7.26 -26.65
CA SER A 263 -20.20 8.71 -26.83
C SER A 263 -20.37 9.62 -25.61
N ALA A 264 -19.35 10.49 -25.43
CA ALA A 264 -19.30 11.82 -24.82
C ALA A 264 -20.49 12.34 -23.99
N ALA A 265 -20.28 12.52 -22.68
CA ALA A 265 -20.43 13.79 -21.95
C ALA A 265 -20.03 13.56 -20.48
N ALA A 266 -19.03 14.28 -20.00
CA ALA A 266 -18.67 14.30 -18.58
C ALA A 266 -19.70 15.12 -17.81
N SER A 267 -20.29 14.55 -16.76
CA SER A 267 -20.95 15.33 -15.70
C SER A 267 -20.40 14.91 -14.35
N THR A 268 -19.76 15.87 -13.68
CA THR A 268 -19.29 15.86 -12.31
C THR A 268 -20.46 15.91 -11.33
N ALA A 269 -20.68 14.84 -10.56
CA ALA A 269 -21.29 14.88 -9.22
C ALA A 269 -21.28 13.46 -8.63
N ASP A 270 -20.47 13.22 -7.59
CA ASP A 270 -20.70 12.08 -6.70
C ASP A 270 -20.25 12.45 -5.28
N THR A 271 -21.14 13.14 -4.58
CA THR A 271 -21.08 13.40 -3.13
C THR A 271 -22.48 13.20 -2.55
N ALA A 272 -22.84 11.97 -2.18
CA ALA A 272 -23.88 11.67 -1.18
C ALA A 272 -23.89 10.19 -0.77
N PRO A 273 -24.25 9.86 0.49
CA PRO A 273 -24.28 8.50 1.02
C PRO A 273 -25.48 7.69 0.49
N ILE A 274 -25.24 6.39 0.27
CA ILE A 274 -26.17 5.41 -0.30
C ILE A 274 -27.40 5.25 0.60
N SER A 275 -28.57 5.67 0.09
CA SER A 275 -29.89 5.28 0.61
C SER A 275 -30.72 4.65 -0.51
N ARG A 276 -31.42 3.56 -0.20
CA ARG A 276 -32.15 2.67 -1.13
C ARG A 276 -33.22 3.41 -1.94
N PRO A 277 -33.40 3.13 -3.25
CA PRO A 277 -34.52 3.66 -4.00
C PRO A 277 -35.72 2.68 -4.02
N SER A 278 -36.91 3.26 -3.98
CA SER A 278 -38.21 2.62 -4.19
C SER A 278 -39.00 3.43 -5.22
N GLY A 279 -39.66 2.74 -6.16
CA GLY A 279 -40.76 3.29 -6.96
C GLY A 279 -40.43 3.75 -8.37
N ALA A 280 -41.11 3.15 -9.35
CA ALA A 280 -40.98 3.37 -10.79
C ALA A 280 -41.77 4.58 -11.32
N SER A 281 -41.42 5.08 -12.51
CA SER A 281 -42.38 5.48 -13.56
C SER A 281 -41.70 5.61 -14.92
N LEU A 282 -42.41 5.16 -15.97
CA LEU A 282 -42.04 5.15 -17.39
C LEU A 282 -42.27 6.52 -18.04
N GLY A 283 -41.35 6.93 -18.91
CA GLY A 283 -41.49 8.08 -19.81
C GLY A 283 -40.90 7.77 -21.19
N THR A 284 -41.72 7.90 -22.22
CA THR A 284 -41.48 7.52 -23.63
C THR A 284 -40.92 8.64 -24.50
N ALA A 285 -40.30 8.24 -25.63
CA ALA A 285 -40.01 8.99 -26.86
C ALA A 285 -38.76 9.92 -26.83
N ASN A 286 -37.99 10.14 -27.90
CA ASN A 286 -38.18 9.89 -29.34
C ASN A 286 -36.79 9.88 -30.02
N ARG A 287 -36.55 8.99 -31.00
CA ARG A 287 -35.32 8.93 -31.81
C ARG A 287 -35.51 9.71 -33.11
N THR A 288 -34.52 10.51 -33.49
CA THR A 288 -34.31 10.95 -34.89
C THR A 288 -32.81 10.86 -35.25
N PRO A 289 -32.45 10.51 -36.51
CA PRO A 289 -31.10 10.09 -36.89
C PRO A 289 -30.30 11.16 -37.65
N SER A 290 -28.98 11.22 -37.45
CA SER A 290 -27.97 11.75 -38.40
C SER A 290 -26.60 11.67 -37.71
N SER A 291 -25.45 11.49 -38.35
CA SER A 291 -25.05 11.11 -39.70
C SER A 291 -23.57 10.71 -39.59
N THR A 292 -23.18 9.69 -40.35
CA THR A 292 -21.82 9.14 -40.51
C THR A 292 -20.80 10.16 -41.00
N ALA A 293 -19.58 10.16 -40.45
CA ALA A 293 -18.37 10.57 -41.17
C ALA A 293 -17.13 9.83 -40.65
N ASN A 294 -16.54 9.03 -41.54
CA ASN A 294 -15.30 8.29 -41.37
C ASN A 294 -14.07 9.22 -41.38
N GLY A 295 -13.06 8.89 -40.57
CA GLY A 295 -11.73 9.47 -40.68
C GLY A 295 -10.71 8.77 -39.78
N ALA A 296 -9.87 7.94 -40.37
CA ALA A 296 -8.59 7.48 -39.84
C ALA A 296 -7.48 7.94 -40.81
N PRO A 297 -6.17 7.88 -40.51
CA PRO A 297 -5.46 7.79 -39.22
C PRO A 297 -4.31 8.84 -39.11
N SER A 298 -3.65 8.96 -37.95
CA SER A 298 -2.21 9.35 -37.96
C SER A 298 -1.48 8.83 -36.73
N ALA A 299 -0.56 7.90 -36.98
CA ALA A 299 0.37 7.36 -36.01
C ALA A 299 1.49 8.39 -35.73
N THR A 300 1.59 8.83 -34.47
CA THR A 300 2.84 9.33 -33.90
C THR A 300 3.05 8.63 -32.57
N SER A 301 4.06 7.77 -32.55
CA SER A 301 4.53 6.98 -31.43
C SER A 301 5.17 7.85 -30.35
N ASN A 302 4.41 8.15 -29.30
CA ASN A 302 4.95 8.40 -27.97
C ASN A 302 4.44 7.26 -27.08
N ALA A 303 5.21 6.18 -27.01
CA ALA A 303 4.91 5.09 -26.08
C ALA A 303 5.27 5.55 -24.66
N THR A 304 4.37 6.29 -24.03
CA THR A 304 4.36 6.49 -22.58
C THR A 304 4.30 5.10 -21.93
N PRO A 305 5.14 4.77 -20.94
CA PRO A 305 4.96 3.56 -20.16
C PRO A 305 3.61 3.69 -19.45
N HIS A 306 2.59 3.01 -19.96
CA HIS A 306 1.25 3.08 -19.39
C HIS A 306 1.26 2.23 -18.12
N GLY A 307 1.65 2.84 -16.99
CA GLY A 307 1.45 2.25 -15.67
C GLY A 307 -0.03 1.93 -15.41
N VAL A 308 -0.31 1.05 -14.46
CA VAL A 308 -1.66 0.49 -14.22
C VAL A 308 -2.68 1.59 -13.88
N LEU A 309 -2.23 2.72 -13.32
CA LEU A 309 -3.07 3.87 -13.00
C LEU A 309 -3.01 5.00 -14.03
N SER A 310 -2.12 4.93 -15.02
CA SER A 310 -1.80 6.04 -15.93
C SER A 310 -3.05 6.68 -16.58
N ALA A 311 -3.94 5.86 -17.16
CA ALA A 311 -5.16 6.35 -17.80
C ALA A 311 -6.14 6.99 -16.79
N TYR A 312 -6.25 6.45 -15.57
CA TYR A 312 -7.06 7.04 -14.51
C TYR A 312 -6.49 8.40 -14.09
N LEU A 313 -5.19 8.46 -13.81
CA LEU A 313 -4.51 9.68 -13.37
C LEU A 313 -4.60 10.81 -14.39
N GLN A 314 -4.56 10.52 -15.70
CA GLN A 314 -4.78 11.51 -16.75
C GLN A 314 -6.14 12.21 -16.66
N THR A 315 -7.17 11.52 -16.14
CA THR A 315 -8.49 12.13 -15.92
C THR A 315 -8.58 12.94 -14.64
N GLN A 316 -7.73 12.63 -13.65
CA GLN A 316 -7.74 13.26 -12.33
C GLN A 316 -6.78 14.45 -12.21
N ILE A 317 -5.74 14.49 -13.05
CA ILE A 317 -4.67 15.48 -13.01
C ILE A 317 -4.82 16.40 -14.24
N PRO A 318 -5.45 17.58 -14.07
CA PRO A 318 -5.69 18.51 -15.18
C PRO A 318 -4.42 19.23 -15.66
N SER A 319 -3.37 19.27 -14.83
CA SER A 319 -2.08 19.88 -15.18
C SER A 319 -0.92 19.27 -14.38
N PRO A 320 0.31 19.23 -14.94
CA PRO A 320 1.48 18.68 -14.26
C PRO A 320 2.04 19.68 -13.24
N ILE A 321 1.47 19.71 -12.03
CA ILE A 321 1.80 20.66 -10.95
C ILE A 321 3.29 20.60 -10.54
N LEU A 322 3.92 19.43 -10.67
CA LEU A 322 5.31 19.18 -10.32
C LEU A 322 6.25 19.23 -11.54
N GLN A 323 5.80 19.78 -12.67
CA GLN A 323 6.62 19.90 -13.88
C GLN A 323 7.95 20.58 -13.58
N GLY A 324 9.05 19.92 -13.99
CA GLY A 324 10.41 20.43 -13.80
C GLY A 324 10.98 20.22 -12.39
N ARG A 325 10.24 19.57 -11.48
CA ARG A 325 10.75 19.20 -10.15
C ARG A 325 11.39 17.82 -10.18
N THR A 326 12.55 17.70 -9.54
CA THR A 326 13.19 16.41 -9.27
C THR A 326 12.98 16.02 -7.81
N ILE A 327 12.40 14.85 -7.57
CA ILE A 327 12.15 14.31 -6.22
C ILE A 327 13.14 13.17 -5.98
N ALA A 328 13.98 13.31 -4.95
CA ALA A 328 14.79 12.22 -4.44
C ALA A 328 13.97 11.34 -3.49
N ILE A 329 13.96 10.03 -3.71
CA ILE A 329 13.18 9.07 -2.94
C ILE A 329 14.13 8.04 -2.34
N ALA A 330 14.14 7.94 -1.01
CA ALA A 330 14.89 6.90 -0.33
C ALA A 330 14.32 5.52 -0.68
N ARG A 331 15.18 4.57 -1.07
CA ARG A 331 14.79 3.20 -1.41
C ARG A 331 15.91 2.22 -1.11
N ASP A 332 15.74 1.45 -0.04
CA ASP A 332 16.57 0.30 0.33
C ASP A 332 15.85 -0.53 1.41
N ALA A 333 16.55 -1.42 2.12
CA ALA A 333 15.98 -2.25 3.19
C ALA A 333 15.41 -1.41 4.36
N ALA A 334 15.97 -0.23 4.64
CA ALA A 334 15.49 0.66 5.70
C ALA A 334 14.29 1.51 5.26
N CYS A 335 14.21 1.87 3.97
CA CYS A 335 13.13 2.66 3.37
C CYS A 335 12.45 1.88 2.22
N CYS A 336 11.69 0.83 2.55
CA CYS A 336 11.12 -0.10 1.57
C CYS A 336 9.60 0.02 1.37
N PHE A 337 8.89 0.86 2.12
CA PHE A 337 7.42 0.98 2.00
C PHE A 337 7.05 2.05 0.98
N ILE A 338 7.04 1.66 -0.30
CA ILE A 338 6.71 2.54 -1.42
C ILE A 338 5.59 1.91 -2.24
N TYR A 339 4.46 2.62 -2.35
CA TYR A 339 3.40 2.23 -3.28
C TYR A 339 3.80 2.54 -4.73
N PRO A 340 3.72 1.58 -5.66
CA PRO A 340 3.93 1.85 -7.09
C PRO A 340 2.99 2.94 -7.62
N ALA A 341 1.75 2.97 -7.14
CA ALA A 341 0.77 4.01 -7.45
C ALA A 341 1.23 5.43 -7.06
N ASN A 342 1.96 5.58 -5.96
CA ASN A 342 2.48 6.87 -5.53
C ASN A 342 3.54 7.38 -6.51
N LEU A 343 4.41 6.49 -7.00
CA LEU A 343 5.41 6.84 -8.02
C LEU A 343 4.74 7.28 -9.32
N GLU A 344 3.76 6.51 -9.81
CA GLU A 344 2.98 6.86 -10.99
C GLU A 344 2.27 8.21 -10.83
N THR A 345 1.73 8.49 -9.64
CA THR A 345 1.07 9.76 -9.35
C THR A 345 2.04 10.93 -9.45
N LEU A 346 3.23 10.82 -8.85
CA LEU A 346 4.25 11.88 -8.94
C LEU A 346 4.74 12.10 -10.38
N GLN A 347 4.92 11.03 -11.15
CA GLN A 347 5.27 11.11 -12.57
C GLN A 347 4.16 11.76 -13.40
N ALA A 348 2.90 11.40 -13.15
CA ALA A 348 1.74 12.01 -13.82
C ALA A 348 1.57 13.49 -13.45
N LEU A 349 1.99 13.88 -12.24
CA LEU A 349 2.11 15.28 -11.82
C LEU A 349 3.30 16.01 -12.48
N GLY A 350 4.14 15.34 -13.27
CA GLY A 350 5.26 15.93 -14.01
C GLY A 350 6.61 15.89 -13.30
N ALA A 351 6.72 15.22 -12.15
CA ALA A 351 7.97 15.11 -11.41
C ALA A 351 8.95 14.11 -12.06
N LYS A 352 10.23 14.47 -12.07
CA LYS A 352 11.32 13.51 -12.30
C LYS A 352 11.65 12.82 -10.99
N LEU A 353 11.67 11.49 -10.98
CA LEU A 353 12.01 10.71 -9.78
C LEU A 353 13.45 10.22 -9.86
N VAL A 354 14.20 10.36 -8.77
CA VAL A 354 15.53 9.78 -8.59
C VAL A 354 15.57 9.01 -7.27
N PHE A 355 16.26 7.88 -7.24
CA PHE A 355 16.33 7.01 -6.06
C PHE A 355 17.72 7.05 -5.45
N PHE A 356 17.79 6.89 -4.14
CA PHE A 356 19.04 6.76 -3.39
C PHE A 356 18.85 5.83 -2.20
N SER A 357 19.95 5.26 -1.68
CA SER A 357 19.97 4.42 -0.50
C SER A 357 20.55 5.16 0.70
N PRO A 358 19.75 5.43 1.75
CA PRO A 358 20.27 5.88 3.05
C PRO A 358 21.37 4.98 3.63
N LEU A 359 21.35 3.68 3.32
CA LEU A 359 22.33 2.71 3.81
C LEU A 359 23.67 2.73 3.05
N ALA A 360 23.64 3.01 1.75
CA ALA A 360 24.80 2.82 0.86
C ALA A 360 25.38 4.13 0.31
N ASP A 361 24.54 5.10 -0.03
CA ASP A 361 24.98 6.33 -0.68
C ASP A 361 25.51 7.35 0.34
N ALA A 362 26.50 8.15 -0.06
CA ALA A 362 27.10 9.16 0.81
C ALA A 362 26.46 10.55 0.71
N SER A 363 25.62 10.79 -0.30
CA SER A 363 24.98 12.10 -0.53
C SER A 363 23.66 11.95 -1.29
N LEU A 364 22.75 12.90 -1.09
CA LEU A 364 21.56 13.01 -1.91
C LEU A 364 21.93 13.31 -3.38
N PRO A 365 21.22 12.71 -4.36
CA PRO A 365 21.31 13.16 -5.73
C PRO A 365 20.77 14.59 -5.86
N ALA A 366 21.13 15.30 -6.93
CA ALA A 366 20.59 16.63 -7.18
C ALA A 366 19.05 16.59 -7.30
N CYS A 367 18.37 17.25 -6.36
CA CYS A 367 16.91 17.25 -6.27
C CYS A 367 16.34 18.57 -5.72
N ASP A 368 15.06 18.78 -5.96
CA ASP A 368 14.26 19.90 -5.48
C ASP A 368 13.49 19.55 -4.20
N ALA A 369 13.09 18.29 -4.05
CA ALA A 369 12.37 17.78 -2.88
C ALA A 369 12.85 16.37 -2.51
N LEU A 370 12.60 15.99 -1.26
CA LEU A 370 13.00 14.71 -0.68
C LEU A 370 11.77 13.96 -0.15
N TRP A 371 11.66 12.68 -0.49
CA TRP A 371 10.75 11.73 0.14
C TRP A 371 11.55 10.69 0.91
N LEU A 372 11.27 10.55 2.20
CA LEU A 372 11.72 9.47 3.07
C LEU A 372 10.51 8.55 3.37
N PRO A 373 10.32 7.47 2.59
CA PRO A 373 9.21 6.54 2.78
C PRO A 373 9.33 5.74 4.09
N GLY A 374 8.27 5.00 4.41
CA GLY A 374 8.31 4.04 5.50
C GLY A 374 9.28 2.89 5.27
N GLY A 375 9.45 2.07 6.30
CA GLY A 375 10.30 0.88 6.27
C GLY A 375 10.74 0.54 7.68
N TYR A 376 11.92 -0.09 7.80
CA TYR A 376 12.42 -0.62 9.05
C TYR A 376 13.82 -0.06 9.41
N PRO A 377 13.99 1.27 9.55
CA PRO A 377 15.29 1.85 9.88
C PRO A 377 15.86 1.33 11.21
N GLU A 378 15.00 0.91 12.15
CA GLU A 378 15.38 0.33 13.44
C GLU A 378 16.25 -0.94 13.29
N LEU A 379 16.13 -1.65 12.17
CA LEU A 379 16.93 -2.85 11.87
C LEU A 379 18.34 -2.53 11.39
N HIS A 380 18.58 -1.26 11.02
CA HIS A 380 19.80 -0.82 10.35
C HIS A 380 20.47 0.37 11.03
N LEU A 381 20.08 0.70 12.26
CA LEU A 381 20.57 1.87 13.00
C LEU A 381 22.09 2.00 13.07
N PRO A 382 22.89 0.93 13.31
CA PRO A 382 24.34 1.06 13.32
C PRO A 382 24.92 1.57 11.99
N GLN A 383 24.39 1.08 10.87
CA GLN A 383 24.82 1.49 9.53
C GLN A 383 24.33 2.89 9.19
N LEU A 384 23.06 3.20 9.50
CA LEU A 384 22.46 4.51 9.26
C LEU A 384 23.14 5.62 10.07
N ALA A 385 23.49 5.34 11.33
CA ALA A 385 24.21 6.27 12.20
C ALA A 385 25.66 6.48 11.76
N ALA A 386 26.30 5.43 11.22
CA ALA A 386 27.65 5.52 10.68
C ALA A 386 27.72 6.35 9.37
N ASN A 387 26.63 6.41 8.60
CA ASN A 387 26.53 7.20 7.37
C ASN A 387 26.34 8.70 7.64
N THR A 388 27.34 9.30 8.28
CA THR A 388 27.35 10.72 8.65
C THR A 388 27.32 11.65 7.43
N ALA A 389 27.86 11.23 6.29
CA ALA A 389 27.87 11.99 5.04
C ALA A 389 26.45 12.15 4.47
N MET A 390 25.68 11.06 4.40
CA MET A 390 24.27 11.13 3.97
C MET A 390 23.45 12.01 4.90
N ARG A 391 23.61 11.83 6.22
CA ARG A 391 22.95 12.68 7.23
C ARG A 391 23.25 14.18 7.01
N GLN A 392 24.52 14.53 6.78
CA GLN A 392 24.91 15.92 6.50
C GLN A 392 24.28 16.43 5.19
N SER A 393 24.22 15.60 4.16
CA SER A 393 23.60 15.95 2.88
C SER A 393 22.09 16.24 3.04
N VAL A 394 21.37 15.43 3.82
CA VAL A 394 19.96 15.67 4.16
C VAL A 394 19.79 16.94 4.99
N ALA A 395 20.65 17.17 5.99
CA ALA A 395 20.61 18.39 6.79
C ALA A 395 20.84 19.66 5.94
N GLN A 396 21.75 19.60 4.95
CA GLN A 396 21.99 20.69 4.01
C GLN A 396 20.77 20.95 3.10
N HIS A 397 20.10 19.90 2.62
CA HIS A 397 18.86 20.03 1.84
C HIS A 397 17.77 20.73 2.66
N ILE A 398 17.61 20.36 3.94
CA ILE A 398 16.66 20.99 4.86
C ILE A 398 17.03 22.45 5.13
N ALA A 399 18.31 22.73 5.40
CA ALA A 399 18.81 24.09 5.65
C ALA A 399 18.61 25.02 4.43
N ALA A 400 18.64 24.47 3.22
CA ALA A 400 18.34 25.19 1.98
C ALA A 400 16.83 25.48 1.77
N GLY A 401 15.96 25.14 2.74
CA GLY A 401 14.52 25.37 2.68
C GLY A 401 13.78 24.45 1.71
N LYS A 402 14.41 23.37 1.23
CA LYS A 402 13.81 22.46 0.25
C LYS A 402 12.84 21.48 0.91
N PRO A 403 11.71 21.13 0.28
CA PRO A 403 10.71 20.25 0.87
C PRO A 403 11.24 18.86 1.23
N VAL A 404 10.78 18.36 2.38
CA VAL A 404 10.98 16.98 2.84
C VAL A 404 9.65 16.42 3.34
N TRP A 405 9.21 15.32 2.76
CA TRP A 405 8.13 14.48 3.28
C TRP A 405 8.73 13.21 3.89
N ALA A 406 8.50 12.99 5.19
CA ALA A 406 8.98 11.82 5.92
C ALA A 406 7.82 11.06 6.57
N GLU A 407 7.62 9.80 6.17
CA GLU A 407 6.50 8.99 6.63
C GLU A 407 6.95 7.72 7.36
N GLY A 408 6.24 7.34 8.42
CA GLY A 408 6.47 6.11 9.18
C GLY A 408 7.94 5.91 9.57
N GLY A 409 8.57 4.84 9.08
CA GLY A 409 10.01 4.61 9.26
C GLY A 409 10.90 5.79 8.83
N GLY A 410 10.59 6.47 7.73
CA GLY A 410 11.34 7.66 7.29
C GLY A 410 11.29 8.81 8.30
N MET A 411 10.19 8.94 9.06
CA MET A 411 10.11 9.87 10.20
C MET A 411 11.02 9.41 11.35
N LEU A 412 11.06 8.11 11.66
CA LEU A 412 11.91 7.59 12.74
C LEU A 412 13.39 7.82 12.45
N LEU A 413 13.78 7.68 11.18
CA LEU A 413 15.13 7.95 10.70
C LEU A 413 15.59 9.38 11.02
N LEU A 414 14.69 10.36 10.93
CA LEU A 414 15.00 11.76 11.23
C LEU A 414 15.13 12.06 12.73
N CYS A 415 14.61 11.22 13.62
CA CYS A 415 14.64 11.44 15.07
C CYS A 415 16.07 11.46 15.64
N GLN A 416 16.24 12.02 16.84
CA GLN A 416 17.51 11.96 17.59
C GLN A 416 17.89 10.54 17.93
N SER A 417 16.92 9.77 18.40
CA SER A 417 17.14 8.41 18.83
C SER A 417 15.90 7.56 18.64
N ILE A 418 16.13 6.25 18.57
CA ILE A 418 15.09 5.23 18.64
C ILE A 418 15.34 4.40 19.90
N ALA A 419 14.40 4.46 20.83
CA ALA A 419 14.39 3.71 22.06
C ALA A 419 13.72 2.34 21.89
N PRO A 420 14.21 1.29 22.59
CA PRO A 420 13.59 -0.04 22.61
C PRO A 420 12.13 0.00 23.04
N ALA A 421 11.43 -1.07 22.73
CA ALA A 421 10.18 -1.35 23.43
C ALA A 421 10.47 -1.63 24.90
N GLN A 422 9.79 -0.90 25.79
CA GLN A 422 9.82 -1.25 27.21
C GLN A 422 9.21 -2.63 27.39
N ALA A 423 9.84 -3.47 28.20
CA ALA A 423 9.25 -4.75 28.60
C ALA A 423 7.89 -4.46 29.24
N ALA A 424 6.82 -5.02 28.70
CA ALA A 424 5.49 -4.82 29.26
C ALA A 424 5.53 -5.24 30.75
N SER A 425 5.22 -4.31 31.65
CA SER A 425 4.98 -4.65 33.04
C SER A 425 3.87 -5.70 33.06
N ALA A 426 4.16 -6.89 33.57
CA ALA A 426 3.19 -7.98 33.68
C ALA A 426 2.12 -7.61 34.74
N THR A 427 1.12 -6.85 34.34
CA THR A 427 -0.13 -6.74 35.10
C THR A 427 -1.09 -7.83 34.61
N PRO A 428 -1.51 -8.77 35.49
CA PRO A 428 -2.48 -9.79 35.10
C PRO A 428 -3.88 -9.15 35.11
N ALA A 429 -4.35 -8.72 33.94
CA ALA A 429 -5.76 -8.39 33.74
C ALA A 429 -6.28 -9.13 32.49
N GLN A 430 -7.36 -9.85 32.72
CA GLN A 430 -7.93 -10.91 31.90
C GLN A 430 -8.33 -10.41 30.50
N SER A 431 -7.88 -11.10 29.46
CA SER A 431 -8.59 -11.14 28.18
C SER A 431 -8.62 -12.58 27.67
N HIS A 432 -9.81 -13.15 27.65
CA HIS A 432 -10.08 -14.41 26.96
C HIS A 432 -10.09 -14.12 25.45
N ALA A 433 -8.98 -14.43 24.78
CA ALA A 433 -8.93 -14.58 23.33
C ALA A 433 -8.31 -15.95 23.02
N ALA A 434 -9.04 -16.71 22.21
CA ALA A 434 -8.77 -18.10 21.88
C ALA A 434 -7.36 -18.31 21.30
N SER A 435 -6.80 -19.45 21.68
CA SER A 435 -5.47 -19.96 21.38
C SER A 435 -5.20 -20.10 19.87
N ALA A 436 -4.39 -19.21 19.32
CA ALA A 436 -3.63 -19.45 18.09
C ALA A 436 -2.42 -20.35 18.41
N PRO A 437 -2.05 -21.32 17.53
CA PRO A 437 -0.87 -22.13 17.75
C PRO A 437 0.40 -21.28 17.66
N GLN A 438 1.30 -21.48 18.63
CA GLN A 438 2.65 -20.92 18.68
C GLN A 438 3.49 -21.43 17.50
N ALA A 439 3.45 -20.71 16.38
CA ALA A 439 4.67 -20.58 15.57
C ALA A 439 5.63 -19.71 16.37
N ALA A 440 6.92 -20.03 16.39
CA ALA A 440 7.93 -19.26 17.10
C ALA A 440 7.99 -17.83 16.54
N THR A 441 7.20 -16.93 17.14
CA THR A 441 7.20 -15.50 16.81
C THR A 441 8.54 -14.95 17.25
N GLN A 442 9.44 -14.70 16.29
CA GLN A 442 10.64 -13.91 16.60
C GLN A 442 10.18 -12.53 17.09
N ALA A 443 10.77 -12.07 18.19
CA ALA A 443 10.51 -10.76 18.78
C ALA A 443 10.71 -9.66 17.73
N ILE A 444 10.02 -8.52 17.89
CA ILE A 444 10.33 -7.32 17.12
C ILE A 444 11.83 -7.09 17.25
N PRO A 445 12.56 -6.86 16.15
CA PRO A 445 13.94 -6.45 16.29
C PRO A 445 13.90 -4.97 16.69
N THR A 446 13.64 -4.74 17.97
CA THR A 446 13.85 -3.45 18.61
C THR A 446 15.33 -3.35 18.93
N PRO A 447 15.92 -2.16 18.84
CA PRO A 447 17.29 -1.98 19.30
C PRO A 447 17.38 -2.41 20.77
N ALA A 448 18.44 -3.09 21.19
CA ALA A 448 18.55 -3.62 22.55
C ALA A 448 18.68 -2.52 23.64
N ALA A 449 19.05 -1.32 23.21
CA ALA A 449 19.16 -0.10 24.00
C ALA A 449 18.77 1.08 23.11
N GLU A 450 18.56 2.26 23.68
CA GLU A 450 18.34 3.46 22.88
C GLU A 450 19.55 3.72 21.97
N GLN A 451 19.30 3.91 20.68
CA GLN A 451 20.34 4.10 19.67
C GLN A 451 20.14 5.41 18.92
N PRO A 452 21.22 6.12 18.56
CA PRO A 452 21.11 7.34 17.78
C PRO A 452 20.62 7.04 16.36
N ALA A 453 19.74 7.90 15.86
CA ALA A 453 19.39 7.97 14.44
C ALA A 453 20.06 9.22 13.82
N TRP A 454 19.40 9.95 12.90
CA TRP A 454 20.04 11.12 12.28
C TRP A 454 20.01 12.40 13.12
N GLY A 455 19.13 12.52 14.12
CA GLY A 455 19.07 13.69 15.00
C GLY A 455 18.80 15.01 14.30
N ILE A 456 17.98 14.95 13.25
CA ILE A 456 17.51 16.13 12.53
C ILE A 456 16.26 16.69 13.20
N LEU A 457 15.30 15.83 13.56
CA LEU A 457 14.12 16.22 14.33
C LEU A 457 14.44 16.13 15.82
N PRO A 458 14.07 17.15 16.63
CA PRO A 458 14.16 17.10 18.08
C PRO A 458 13.07 16.20 18.68
N ALA A 459 13.18 14.90 18.39
CA ALA A 459 12.21 13.88 18.73
C ALA A 459 12.91 12.56 19.07
N THR A 460 12.31 11.79 19.97
CA THR A 460 12.68 10.40 20.27
C THR A 460 11.55 9.48 19.87
N ALA A 461 11.87 8.44 19.10
CA ALA A 461 10.94 7.38 18.77
C ALA A 461 10.99 6.28 19.83
N HIS A 462 9.85 5.85 20.36
CA HIS A 462 9.75 4.77 21.33
C HIS A 462 9.05 3.58 20.69
N MET A 463 9.79 2.48 20.51
CA MET A 463 9.22 1.27 19.90
C MET A 463 8.19 0.60 20.83
N HIS A 464 7.27 -0.17 20.25
CA HIS A 464 6.19 -0.88 20.93
C HIS A 464 6.20 -2.35 20.56
N SER A 465 5.81 -3.21 21.50
CA SER A 465 5.76 -4.66 21.27
C SER A 465 4.58 -5.12 20.40
N ARG A 466 3.62 -4.23 20.12
CA ARG A 466 2.40 -4.49 19.36
C ARG A 466 2.16 -3.37 18.36
N LEU A 467 1.56 -3.75 17.24
CA LEU A 467 1.21 -2.81 16.17
C LEU A 467 0.29 -1.75 16.76
N GLN A 468 0.71 -0.50 16.65
CA GLN A 468 -0.18 0.64 16.81
C GLN A 468 -0.76 0.94 15.44
N GLY A 469 -2.06 1.22 15.38
CA GLY A 469 -2.69 1.49 14.11
C GLY A 469 -4.00 2.23 14.31
N LEU A 470 -4.07 3.41 13.69
CA LEU A 470 -5.31 4.18 13.58
C LEU A 470 -6.12 3.71 12.36
N GLY A 471 -5.59 2.78 11.56
CA GLY A 471 -6.27 2.22 10.40
C GLY A 471 -6.24 3.17 9.21
N LEU A 472 -7.32 3.19 8.45
CA LEU A 472 -7.49 4.11 7.32
C LEU A 472 -7.72 5.54 7.82
N GLN A 473 -6.95 6.48 7.26
CA GLN A 473 -6.87 7.86 7.70
C GLN A 473 -6.95 8.82 6.51
N ALA A 474 -7.46 10.02 6.74
CA ALA A 474 -7.53 11.10 5.76
C ALA A 474 -6.86 12.35 6.32
N LEU A 475 -6.02 13.00 5.52
CA LEU A 475 -5.41 14.28 5.84
C LEU A 475 -6.06 15.35 4.96
N VAL A 476 -6.74 16.31 5.60
CA VAL A 476 -7.07 17.58 4.94
C VAL A 476 -5.83 18.44 5.03
N GLU A 477 -5.42 19.03 3.91
CA GLU A 477 -4.25 19.91 3.90
C GLU A 477 -4.47 21.05 4.90
N PRO A 478 -3.52 21.28 5.83
CA PRO A 478 -3.63 22.41 6.74
C PRO A 478 -3.68 23.70 5.94
N ALA A 479 -4.65 24.57 6.25
CA ALA A 479 -4.78 25.86 5.60
C ALA A 479 -3.47 26.63 5.76
N VAL A 480 -2.79 26.91 4.64
CA VAL A 480 -1.67 27.86 4.63
C VAL A 480 -2.30 29.22 4.90
N THR A 481 -2.25 29.69 6.15
CA THR A 481 -2.70 31.03 6.48
C THR A 481 -1.84 32.03 5.73
N ALA A 482 -2.41 32.61 4.68
CA ALA A 482 -1.92 33.87 4.16
C ALA A 482 -1.93 34.87 5.33
N ALA A 483 -0.81 35.57 5.52
CA ALA A 483 -0.53 36.40 6.69
C ALA A 483 -1.74 37.17 7.22
N GLY A 484 -2.19 36.81 8.44
CA GLY A 484 -3.27 37.51 9.14
C GLY A 484 -3.63 36.87 10.49
N GLY A 485 -3.02 37.37 11.56
CA GLY A 485 -3.58 37.38 12.93
C GLY A 485 -3.80 36.06 13.66
N ALA A 486 -2.86 35.70 14.54
CA ALA A 486 -2.97 34.59 15.50
C ALA A 486 -3.98 34.83 16.67
N GLN A 487 -5.14 35.44 16.42
CA GLN A 487 -6.15 35.70 17.47
C GLN A 487 -7.58 35.26 17.13
N GLU A 488 -7.85 34.65 15.97
CA GLU A 488 -9.22 34.22 15.61
C GLU A 488 -9.49 32.71 15.66
N LEU A 489 -8.53 31.88 16.07
CA LEU A 489 -8.74 30.43 16.15
C LEU A 489 -9.54 29.95 17.38
N ASP A 490 -9.69 30.78 18.42
CA ASP A 490 -10.52 30.44 19.59
C ASP A 490 -12.02 30.73 19.40
N ASN A 491 -12.42 31.51 18.37
CA ASN A 491 -13.83 31.88 18.14
C ASN A 491 -14.53 31.13 16.99
N ALA A 492 -13.79 30.34 16.19
CA ALA A 492 -14.37 29.57 15.09
C ALA A 492 -15.18 28.35 15.55
N GLN A 493 -15.03 27.91 16.81
CA GLN A 493 -15.90 26.88 17.39
C GLN A 493 -17.22 27.44 17.99
N ALA A 494 -17.34 28.77 18.14
CA ALA A 494 -18.49 29.41 18.78
C ALA A 494 -19.46 30.10 17.81
N THR A 495 -19.05 30.33 16.56
CA THR A 495 -19.93 30.84 15.51
C THR A 495 -19.96 29.84 14.37
N GLY A 496 -21.14 29.31 14.03
CA GLY A 496 -21.35 28.36 12.94
C GLY A 496 -21.09 28.95 11.55
N ALA A 497 -19.93 29.56 11.35
CA ALA A 497 -19.44 29.99 10.07
C ALA A 497 -19.16 28.73 9.23
N GLN A 498 -19.94 28.56 8.18
CA GLN A 498 -19.73 27.55 7.15
C GLN A 498 -18.30 27.69 6.63
N GLY A 499 -17.43 26.76 7.04
CA GLY A 499 -16.03 26.74 6.65
C GLY A 499 -15.90 26.67 5.13
N ALA A 500 -14.96 27.42 4.57
CA ALA A 500 -14.62 27.35 3.16
C ALA A 500 -14.42 25.89 2.74
N GLU A 501 -15.04 25.47 1.63
CA GLU A 501 -14.85 24.11 1.13
C GLU A 501 -13.35 23.83 0.89
N PRO A 502 -12.85 22.63 1.22
CA PRO A 502 -11.49 22.23 0.89
C PRO A 502 -11.23 22.43 -0.61
N GLN A 503 -10.07 22.97 -0.98
CA GLN A 503 -9.72 23.21 -2.38
C GLN A 503 -9.69 21.92 -3.22
N HIS A 504 -9.41 20.78 -2.57
CA HIS A 504 -9.30 19.45 -3.16
C HIS A 504 -9.79 18.38 -2.14
N PRO A 505 -10.17 17.16 -2.59
CA PRO A 505 -10.51 16.08 -1.67
C PRO A 505 -9.33 15.75 -0.72
N PRO A 506 -9.60 15.23 0.49
CA PRO A 506 -8.55 14.90 1.44
C PRO A 506 -7.63 13.81 0.90
N LEU A 507 -6.35 13.89 1.27
CA LEU A 507 -5.36 12.87 0.97
C LEU A 507 -5.62 11.66 1.88
N ARG A 508 -6.06 10.55 1.31
CA ARG A 508 -6.36 9.31 2.04
C ARG A 508 -5.15 8.40 2.10
N GLY A 509 -5.11 7.55 3.12
CA GLY A 509 -4.01 6.62 3.37
C GLY A 509 -4.28 5.79 4.61
N HIS A 510 -3.22 5.40 5.30
CA HIS A 510 -3.32 4.61 6.52
C HIS A 510 -2.23 4.96 7.53
N THR A 511 -2.43 4.54 8.77
CA THR A 511 -1.44 4.66 9.84
C THR A 511 -1.33 3.32 10.57
N PHE A 512 -0.22 2.62 10.33
CA PHE A 512 0.19 1.38 11.00
C PHE A 512 1.69 1.47 11.32
N HIS A 513 2.04 1.49 12.60
CA HIS A 513 3.41 1.72 13.04
C HIS A 513 3.69 1.10 14.41
N TYR A 514 4.96 1.03 14.76
CA TYR A 514 5.45 0.42 16.00
C TYR A 514 6.05 1.43 16.94
N ALA A 515 5.94 2.71 16.65
CA ALA A 515 6.61 3.73 17.44
C ALA A 515 5.62 4.80 17.91
N SER A 516 5.81 5.32 19.10
CA SER A 516 5.26 6.63 19.47
C SER A 516 6.38 7.67 19.44
N ILE A 517 6.02 8.91 19.15
CA ILE A 517 6.99 10.01 19.06
C ILE A 517 6.85 10.88 20.31
N SER A 518 7.96 11.07 21.02
CA SER A 518 8.09 12.08 22.06
C SER A 518 8.80 13.29 21.45
N THR A 519 8.14 14.44 21.40
CA THR A 519 8.67 15.66 20.79
C THR A 519 8.01 16.90 21.38
N ALA A 520 8.75 18.01 21.36
CA ALA A 520 8.22 19.35 21.65
C ALA A 520 7.81 20.11 20.36
N LEU A 521 7.92 19.47 19.19
CA LEU A 521 7.50 20.09 17.93
C LEU A 521 5.99 20.35 17.93
N PRO A 522 5.54 21.50 17.40
CA PRO A 522 4.13 21.77 17.25
C PRO A 522 3.50 20.80 16.24
N GLU A 523 2.29 20.36 16.55
CA GLU A 523 1.44 19.65 15.60
C GLU A 523 0.84 20.65 14.63
N LEU A 524 1.11 20.47 13.34
CA LEU A 524 0.56 21.31 12.28
C LEU A 524 -0.90 20.92 11.98
N ALA A 525 -1.19 19.63 11.99
CA ALA A 525 -2.51 19.06 11.75
C ALA A 525 -2.60 17.64 12.31
N ARG A 526 -3.80 17.07 12.29
CA ARG A 526 -4.04 15.65 12.53
C ARG A 526 -4.88 15.05 11.42
N THR A 527 -4.66 13.78 11.11
CA THR A 527 -5.54 13.04 10.23
C THR A 527 -6.90 12.81 10.89
N THR A 528 -7.87 12.34 10.11
CA THR A 528 -9.17 11.87 10.58
C THR A 528 -9.39 10.42 10.20
N SER A 529 -9.97 9.65 11.11
CA SER A 529 -10.25 8.23 10.88
C SER A 529 -11.38 8.04 9.88
N ALA A 530 -11.24 7.06 9.00
CA ALA A 530 -12.32 6.60 8.13
C ALA A 530 -13.53 6.06 8.93
N ARG A 531 -13.31 5.60 10.17
CA ARG A 531 -14.36 5.05 11.03
C ARG A 531 -14.76 6.07 12.08
N ALA A 532 -15.98 6.59 11.98
CA ALA A 532 -16.55 7.60 12.88
C ALA A 532 -16.66 7.16 14.37
N ASN A 533 -16.50 5.87 14.69
CA ASN A 533 -16.81 5.29 16.01
C ASN A 533 -15.60 4.75 16.80
N SER A 534 -14.34 4.99 16.38
CA SER A 534 -13.19 4.57 17.18
C SER A 534 -12.93 5.55 18.33
N ARG A 535 -13.53 5.27 19.50
CA ARG A 535 -13.22 5.81 20.85
C ARG A 535 -12.16 6.93 20.87
N ASN A 536 -12.53 8.21 20.84
CA ASN A 536 -11.67 9.37 21.19
C ASN A 536 -10.18 9.28 20.79
N GLN A 537 -9.85 8.63 19.66
CA GLN A 537 -8.48 8.60 19.17
C GLN A 537 -8.35 9.77 18.22
N ALA A 538 -7.68 10.82 18.69
CA ALA A 538 -7.17 11.87 17.82
C ALA A 538 -6.37 11.20 16.70
N GLY A 539 -6.59 11.61 15.45
CA GLY A 539 -5.86 11.02 14.32
C GLY A 539 -4.36 11.29 14.39
N GLU A 540 -3.64 10.78 13.39
CA GLU A 540 -2.18 10.82 13.37
C GLU A 540 -1.69 12.25 13.24
N ALA A 541 -0.70 12.61 14.06
CA ALA A 541 -0.12 13.93 14.05
C ALA A 541 0.75 14.15 12.80
N LEU A 542 0.66 15.36 12.25
CA LEU A 542 1.57 15.89 11.26
C LEU A 542 2.45 16.94 11.96
N TYR A 543 3.74 16.67 12.03
CA TYR A 543 4.72 17.59 12.61
C TYR A 543 5.40 18.43 11.53
N GLN A 544 5.74 19.66 11.88
CA GLN A 544 6.49 20.57 11.03
C GLN A 544 7.85 20.93 11.66
N TYR A 545 8.90 20.97 10.85
CA TYR A 545 10.24 21.38 11.27
C TYR A 545 11.02 22.06 10.13
N GLY A 546 12.17 22.65 10.46
CA GLY A 546 13.10 23.27 9.53
C GLY A 546 12.93 24.79 9.44
N PRO A 547 13.95 25.51 8.94
CA PRO A 547 13.99 26.98 8.94
C PRO A 547 12.86 27.62 8.12
N ALA A 548 12.31 26.90 7.13
CA ALA A 548 11.18 27.34 6.32
C ALA A 548 9.90 26.52 6.59
N GLY A 549 9.87 25.75 7.69
CA GLY A 549 8.80 24.77 7.93
C GLY A 549 8.69 23.73 6.81
N ASN A 550 9.83 23.41 6.17
CA ASN A 550 9.94 22.62 4.96
C ASN A 550 10.05 21.10 5.19
N VAL A 551 10.08 20.66 6.45
CA VAL A 551 10.02 19.24 6.81
C VAL A 551 8.65 18.94 7.38
N TRP A 552 7.93 18.03 6.72
CA TRP A 552 6.68 17.45 7.19
C TRP A 552 6.91 15.99 7.54
N ALA A 553 6.55 15.60 8.76
CA ALA A 553 6.79 14.26 9.28
C ALA A 553 5.55 13.69 9.99
N SER A 554 5.19 12.44 9.70
CA SER A 554 4.03 11.76 10.28
C SER A 554 4.17 10.24 10.19
N HIS A 555 3.47 9.44 11.01
CA HIS A 555 3.31 8.01 10.71
C HIS A 555 2.26 7.72 9.64
N PHE A 556 1.59 8.74 9.12
CA PHE A 556 0.62 8.60 8.05
C PHE A 556 1.30 8.23 6.73
N HIS A 557 0.82 7.14 6.13
CA HIS A 557 1.22 6.64 4.81
C HIS A 557 0.16 7.00 3.77
N PRO A 558 0.32 8.13 3.05
CA PRO A 558 -0.64 8.57 2.05
C PRO A 558 -0.65 7.71 0.79
N TRP A 559 -1.83 7.55 0.21
CA TRP A 559 -2.04 7.06 -1.15
C TRP A 559 -2.23 8.26 -2.08
N PHE A 560 -1.17 8.68 -2.79
CA PHE A 560 -1.15 9.94 -3.53
C PHE A 560 -2.25 10.06 -4.58
N ALA A 561 -2.63 8.95 -5.23
CA ALA A 561 -3.70 8.94 -6.23
C ALA A 561 -5.09 9.27 -5.64
N SER A 562 -5.26 9.26 -4.32
CA SER A 562 -6.52 9.65 -3.67
C SER A 562 -6.78 11.15 -3.74
N SER A 563 -5.72 11.97 -3.81
CA SER A 563 -5.79 13.41 -4.02
C SER A 563 -4.45 13.90 -4.60
N PRO A 564 -4.25 13.80 -5.93
CA PRO A 564 -2.98 14.15 -6.56
C PRO A 564 -2.53 15.60 -6.29
N GLN A 565 -3.48 16.52 -6.24
CA GLN A 565 -3.23 17.93 -5.95
C GLN A 565 -2.68 18.12 -4.52
N ALA A 566 -3.31 17.50 -3.51
CA ALA A 566 -2.81 17.54 -2.13
C ALA A 566 -1.45 16.81 -2.01
N ALA A 567 -1.26 15.71 -2.72
CA ALA A 567 0.03 15.01 -2.76
C ALA A 567 1.15 15.88 -3.35
N ALA A 568 0.86 16.69 -4.37
CA ALA A 568 1.85 17.61 -4.94
C ALA A 568 2.37 18.63 -3.91
N GLN A 569 1.52 19.09 -3.00
CA GLN A 569 1.89 20.08 -1.97
C GLN A 569 2.95 19.57 -0.99
N LEU A 570 3.07 18.24 -0.82
CA LEU A 570 4.15 17.63 -0.03
C LEU A 570 5.54 17.91 -0.62
N PHE A 571 5.62 18.24 -1.90
CA PHE A 571 6.87 18.37 -2.66
C PHE A 571 7.11 19.76 -3.24
N LEU A 572 6.23 20.72 -2.94
CA LEU A 572 6.38 22.12 -3.35
C LEU A 572 7.03 22.97 -2.24
N PRO A 573 7.87 23.97 -2.59
CA PRO A 573 8.41 24.91 -1.62
C PRO A 573 7.29 25.61 -0.84
N ARG A 574 7.48 25.77 0.47
CA ARG A 574 6.53 26.49 1.32
C ARG A 574 6.78 28.00 1.19
N LEU A 575 5.71 28.77 1.03
CA LEU A 575 5.77 30.22 1.21
C LEU A 575 5.91 30.49 2.71
N GLN A 576 6.89 31.31 3.10
CA GLN A 576 7.24 31.57 4.50
C GLN A 576 6.04 32.09 5.29
N THR A 577 5.61 31.34 6.31
CA THR A 577 5.02 31.92 7.51
C THR A 577 6.15 32.08 8.53
N PRO A 578 6.33 33.24 9.18
CA PRO A 578 7.31 33.37 10.25
C PRO A 578 6.98 32.35 11.34
N LEU A 579 7.87 31.39 11.58
CA LEU A 579 7.84 30.58 12.80
C LEU A 579 8.10 31.56 13.95
N ALA A 580 7.22 31.55 14.97
CA ALA A 580 7.46 32.32 16.18
C ALA A 580 8.82 31.93 16.77
N ASP A 581 9.64 32.93 17.08
CA ASP A 581 11.03 32.77 17.51
C ASP A 581 11.19 31.65 18.54
N HIS A 582 12.00 30.64 18.21
CA HIS A 582 12.55 29.75 19.21
C HIS A 582 13.47 30.56 20.13
N PRO A 583 13.46 30.33 21.46
CA PRO A 583 14.34 31.05 22.36
C PRO A 583 15.79 30.74 21.98
N GLU A 584 16.50 31.77 21.55
CA GLU A 584 17.92 31.70 21.22
C GLU A 584 18.68 31.05 22.38
N THR A 585 19.51 30.07 22.05
CA THR A 585 20.55 29.57 22.94
C THR A 585 21.45 30.75 23.31
N HIS A 586 21.37 31.20 24.57
CA HIS A 586 22.26 32.20 25.13
C HIS A 586 23.73 31.82 24.88
N ASN A 587 24.38 32.62 24.03
CA ASN A 587 25.83 32.60 23.86
C ASN A 587 26.46 33.26 25.10
N PRO A 588 27.44 32.64 25.79
CA PRO A 588 28.04 33.24 26.97
C PRO A 588 28.91 34.44 26.56
N THR A 589 28.64 35.58 27.19
CA THR A 589 29.43 36.81 27.12
C THR A 589 30.88 36.57 27.55
N PRO A 590 31.88 37.13 26.86
CA PRO A 590 33.27 37.04 27.31
C PRO A 590 33.50 37.95 28.52
N PRO A 591 34.36 37.57 29.49
CA PRO A 591 34.63 38.41 30.65
C PRO A 591 35.47 39.63 30.26
N CYS A 592 34.98 40.82 30.64
CA CYS A 592 35.74 42.07 30.60
C CYS A 592 37.03 41.97 31.40
N SER A 593 38.13 42.48 30.82
CA SER A 593 39.42 42.69 31.49
C SER A 593 39.33 43.85 32.50
N PRO A 594 40.10 43.82 33.61
CA PRO A 594 40.14 44.94 34.54
C PRO A 594 41.11 46.01 34.04
N THR A 595 40.63 47.23 33.86
CA THR A 595 41.49 48.42 33.73
C THR A 595 41.92 48.90 35.11
N THR A 596 43.24 49.04 35.24
CA THR A 596 43.98 49.72 36.30
C THR A 596 43.68 51.23 36.35
N ASN A 597 43.72 51.73 37.60
CA ASN A 597 43.78 53.11 38.12
C ASN A 597 42.49 53.72 38.66
#